data_AF-A0A7S0KDD6-F1
#
_entry.id   AF-A0A7S0KDD6-F1
#
_cell.length_a   1.000
_cell.length_b   1.000
_cell.length_c   1.000
_cell.angle_alpha   90.00
_cell.angle_beta   90.00
_cell.angle_gamma   90.00
#
_symmetry.space_group_name_H-M   'P 1'
#
loop_
_entity.id
_entity.type
_entity.pdbx_description
1 polymer ?
#
loop_
_entity_poly.entity_id
_entity_poly.type
_entity_poly.pdbx_seq_one_letter_code
_entity_poly.pdbx_strand_id
1 'polypeptide(L)'
;QDAGYAAGKAMAEAHARDEFVGGDASRRRGAAVLKPGPISGTRILGGGARVPLWAALGPLATVMRALPLPDAVAQMTPVHVDNVARAAVAAATEDAYAGAYRALSNAELIERFGDESSR
;
A
#
# COMPACT_ATOMS: atom_id res chain seq x y z
N GLN A 1 -1.47 9.31 -19.38
CA GLN A 1 -0.28 9.42 -18.48
C GLN A 1 -0.24 8.28 -17.45
N ASP A 2 -1.15 7.29 -17.52
CA ASP A 2 -1.24 6.14 -16.62
C ASP A 2 -0.13 5.11 -16.79
N ALA A 3 0.46 5.04 -18.00
CA ALA A 3 1.51 4.09 -18.33
C ALA A 3 2.77 4.29 -17.46
N GLY A 4 3.14 5.52 -17.13
CA GLY A 4 4.34 5.80 -16.34
C GLY A 4 4.21 5.39 -14.87
N TYR A 5 3.07 5.67 -14.24
CA TYR A 5 2.81 5.28 -12.86
C TYR A 5 2.63 3.76 -12.71
N ALA A 6 1.87 3.13 -13.62
CA ALA A 6 1.69 1.69 -13.63
C ALA A 6 3.01 0.95 -13.91
N ALA A 7 3.79 1.41 -14.89
CA ALA A 7 5.12 0.86 -15.19
C ALA A 7 6.08 1.06 -14.02
N GLY A 8 6.08 2.22 -13.37
CA GLY A 8 6.88 2.49 -12.19
C GLY A 8 6.60 1.52 -11.05
N LYS A 9 5.32 1.26 -10.77
CA LYS A 9 4.90 0.26 -9.78
C LYS A 9 5.31 -1.16 -10.16
N ALA A 10 5.16 -1.54 -11.43
CA ALA A 10 5.56 -2.85 -11.93
C ALA A 10 7.09 -3.05 -11.82
N MET A 11 7.90 -2.03 -12.12
CA MET A 11 9.35 -2.07 -11.94
C MET A 11 9.74 -2.22 -10.46
N ALA A 12 9.10 -1.46 -9.57
CA ALA A 12 9.34 -1.58 -8.12
C ALA A 12 8.98 -2.98 -7.59
N GLU A 13 7.89 -3.56 -8.09
CA GLU A 13 7.48 -4.92 -7.74
C GLU A 13 8.45 -5.98 -8.26
N ALA A 14 8.90 -5.85 -9.50
CA ALA A 14 9.91 -6.73 -10.09
C ALA A 14 11.22 -6.66 -9.31
N HIS A 15 11.69 -5.46 -8.96
CA HIS A 15 12.90 -5.29 -8.13
C HIS A 15 12.76 -5.98 -6.75
N ALA A 16 11.61 -5.81 -6.08
CA ALA A 16 11.37 -6.46 -4.78
C ALA A 16 11.39 -7.99 -4.88
N ARG A 17 10.84 -8.56 -5.95
CA ARG A 17 10.78 -10.01 -6.16
C ARG A 17 12.11 -10.58 -6.63
N ASP A 18 12.63 -10.04 -7.72
CA ASP A 18 13.68 -10.67 -8.51
C ASP A 18 15.07 -10.26 -8.02
N GLU A 19 15.25 -9.00 -7.63
CA GLU A 19 16.57 -8.50 -7.19
C GLU A 19 16.75 -8.57 -5.67
N PHE A 20 15.74 -8.16 -4.89
CA PHE A 20 15.86 -8.11 -3.44
C PHE A 20 15.72 -9.49 -2.78
N VAL A 21 14.70 -10.27 -3.16
CA VAL A 21 14.48 -11.63 -2.67
C VAL A 21 15.22 -12.66 -3.52
N GLY A 22 15.09 -12.59 -4.85
CA GLY A 22 15.69 -13.55 -5.79
C GLY A 22 17.21 -13.46 -5.96
N GLY A 23 17.88 -12.50 -5.31
CA GLY A 23 19.32 -12.31 -5.37
C GLY A 23 20.11 -13.35 -4.55
N ASP A 24 20.98 -12.86 -3.66
CA ASP A 24 21.90 -13.69 -2.88
C ASP A 24 21.18 -14.68 -1.95
N ALA A 25 21.09 -15.94 -2.38
CA ALA A 25 20.45 -17.05 -1.67
C ALA A 25 21.04 -17.33 -0.27
N SER A 26 22.23 -16.79 0.04
CA SER A 26 22.82 -16.90 1.39
C SER A 26 22.16 -15.98 2.41
N ARG A 27 21.39 -14.97 1.96
CA ARG A 27 20.66 -14.05 2.83
C ARG A 27 19.16 -14.38 2.77
N ARG A 28 18.56 -14.77 3.90
CA ARG A 28 17.11 -14.98 4.05
C ARG A 28 16.33 -13.64 4.00
N ARG A 29 16.41 -12.93 2.88
CA ARG A 29 15.70 -11.66 2.68
C ARG A 29 14.27 -11.94 2.25
N GLY A 30 13.33 -11.35 2.97
CA GLY A 30 11.91 -11.36 2.63
C GLY A 30 11.46 -9.98 2.17
N ALA A 31 10.49 -9.93 1.26
CA ALA A 31 9.87 -8.68 0.84
C ALA A 31 8.36 -8.83 0.80
N ALA A 32 7.67 -7.87 1.40
CA ALA A 32 6.23 -7.72 1.26
C ALA A 32 5.93 -6.45 0.45
N VAL A 33 5.09 -6.58 -0.57
CA VAL A 33 4.58 -5.46 -1.37
C VAL A 33 3.10 -5.28 -1.07
N LEU A 34 2.76 -4.16 -0.45
CA LEU A 34 1.38 -3.80 -0.12
C LEU A 34 0.74 -3.10 -1.32
N LYS A 35 -0.41 -3.59 -1.78
CA LYS A 35 -1.16 -3.03 -2.91
C LYS A 35 -2.53 -2.51 -2.45
N PRO A 36 -2.55 -1.41 -1.67
CA PRO A 36 -3.81 -0.79 -1.31
C PRO A 36 -4.45 -0.12 -2.53
N GLY A 37 -5.78 -0.16 -2.55
CA GLY A 37 -6.64 0.73 -3.32
C GLY A 37 -6.68 2.12 -2.66
N PRO A 38 -7.79 2.86 -2.82
CA PRO A 38 -7.93 4.17 -2.17
C PRO A 38 -7.73 4.08 -0.65
N ILE A 39 -6.86 4.92 -0.09
CA ILE A 39 -6.59 4.93 1.35
C ILE A 39 -7.47 5.97 2.04
N SER A 40 -8.17 5.58 3.11
CA SER A 40 -8.96 6.45 3.97
C SER A 40 -8.27 6.71 5.31
N GLY A 41 -8.71 7.75 6.04
CA GLY A 41 -8.16 8.11 7.34
C GLY A 41 -7.89 9.61 7.47
N THR A 42 -7.19 9.99 8.53
CA THR A 42 -6.87 11.39 8.85
C THR A 42 -5.37 11.57 9.00
N ARG A 43 -4.81 12.61 8.36
CA ARG A 43 -3.44 13.05 8.58
C ARG A 43 -3.43 14.20 9.58
N ILE A 44 -2.50 14.18 10.52
CA ILE A 44 -2.25 15.31 11.43
C ILE A 44 -1.14 16.16 10.80
N LEU A 45 -1.41 17.43 10.53
CA LEU A 45 -0.43 18.39 10.01
C LEU A 45 0.32 19.08 11.15
N GLY A 46 1.44 19.73 10.83
CA GLY A 46 2.14 20.60 11.78
C GLY A 46 1.19 21.65 12.34
N GLY A 47 1.05 21.70 13.68
CA GLY A 47 0.06 22.54 14.37
C GLY A 47 -1.19 21.80 14.88
N GLY A 48 -1.29 20.48 14.70
CA GLY A 48 -2.36 19.65 15.29
C GLY A 48 -3.65 19.58 14.46
N ALA A 49 -3.70 20.25 13.30
CA ALA A 49 -4.84 20.18 12.40
C ALA A 49 -5.03 18.77 11.83
N ARG A 50 -6.25 18.24 11.96
CA ARG A 50 -6.65 16.93 11.43
C ARG A 50 -7.32 17.12 10.07
N VAL A 51 -6.70 16.61 9.02
CA VAL A 51 -7.24 16.67 7.65
C VAL A 51 -7.51 15.27 7.13
N PRO A 52 -8.63 15.02 6.44
CA PRO A 52 -8.84 13.76 5.76
C PRO A 52 -7.67 13.47 4.81
N LEU A 53 -7.22 12.21 4.73
CA LEU A 53 -6.04 11.83 3.97
C LEU A 53 -6.17 12.21 2.49
N TRP A 54 -7.38 12.07 1.91
CA TRP A 54 -7.68 12.51 0.54
C TRP A 54 -7.45 14.01 0.33
N ALA A 55 -7.73 14.85 1.34
CA ALA A 55 -7.54 16.29 1.28
C ALA A 55 -6.07 16.67 1.51
N ALA A 56 -5.36 15.93 2.37
CA ALA A 56 -3.92 16.09 2.59
C ALA A 56 -3.09 15.76 1.35
N LEU A 57 -3.63 14.91 0.48
CA LEU A 57 -3.05 14.57 -0.82
C LEU A 57 -3.47 15.57 -1.91
N GLY A 58 -4.08 16.71 -1.58
CA GLY A 58 -4.66 17.70 -2.51
C GLY A 58 -3.96 17.87 -3.86
N PRO A 59 -2.62 18.11 -3.93
CA PRO A 59 -1.91 18.21 -5.21
C PRO A 59 -1.94 16.90 -6.01
N LEU A 60 -1.77 15.76 -5.35
CA LEU A 60 -1.89 14.43 -5.94
C LEU A 60 -3.35 14.10 -6.30
N ALA A 61 -4.32 14.53 -5.50
CA ALA A 61 -5.75 14.32 -5.76
C ALA A 61 -6.23 15.11 -6.98
N THR A 62 -5.71 16.33 -7.20
CA THR A 62 -5.94 17.11 -8.42
C THR A 62 -5.32 16.42 -9.64
N VAL A 63 -4.09 15.90 -9.51
CA VAL A 63 -3.44 15.10 -10.57
C VAL A 63 -4.21 13.80 -10.85
N MET A 64 -4.67 13.09 -9.81
CA MET A 64 -5.47 11.87 -9.98
C MET A 64 -6.88 12.14 -10.51
N ARG A 65 -7.49 13.29 -10.22
CA ARG A 65 -8.78 13.69 -10.82
C ARG A 65 -8.67 14.05 -12.29
N ALA A 66 -7.50 14.53 -12.71
CA ALA A 66 -7.19 14.79 -14.12
C ALA A 66 -6.80 13.52 -14.90
N LEU A 67 -6.53 12.42 -14.19
CA LEU A 67 -6.31 11.10 -14.78
C LEU A 67 -7.65 10.36 -14.82
N PRO A 68 -8.01 9.71 -15.94
CA PRO A 68 -9.11 8.77 -15.96
C PRO A 68 -8.71 7.59 -15.06
N LEU A 69 -9.10 7.65 -13.79
CA LEU A 69 -9.01 6.49 -12.92
C LEU A 69 -9.80 5.38 -13.62
N PRO A 70 -9.20 4.21 -13.89
CA PRO A 70 -9.95 3.09 -14.43
C PRO A 70 -11.16 2.85 -13.54
N ASP A 71 -12.36 2.61 -14.10
CA ASP A 71 -13.59 2.37 -13.32
C ASP A 71 -13.38 1.30 -12.22
N ALA A 72 -12.47 0.37 -12.48
CA ALA A 72 -12.00 -0.61 -11.50
C ALA A 72 -11.49 0.01 -10.19
N VAL A 73 -10.72 1.10 -10.23
CA VAL A 73 -10.18 1.78 -9.02
C VAL A 73 -11.27 2.59 -8.31
N ALA A 74 -12.22 3.17 -9.05
CA ALA A 74 -13.35 3.90 -8.47
C ALA A 74 -14.32 2.97 -7.72
N GLN A 75 -14.39 1.70 -8.11
CA GLN A 75 -15.20 0.66 -7.46
C GLN A 75 -14.46 -0.08 -6.32
N MET A 76 -13.16 0.16 -6.13
CA MET A 76 -12.41 -0.49 -5.05
C MET A 76 -12.82 0.05 -3.69
N THR A 77 -13.13 -0.86 -2.77
CA THR A 77 -13.37 -0.53 -1.36
C THR A 77 -12.16 0.17 -0.77
N PRO A 78 -12.32 1.37 -0.19
CA PRO A 78 -11.23 2.08 0.47
C PRO A 78 -10.67 1.31 1.67
N VAL A 79 -9.36 1.35 1.86
CA VAL A 79 -8.64 0.74 2.99
C VAL A 79 -8.29 1.81 4.01
N HIS A 80 -8.58 1.58 5.29
CA HIS A 80 -8.14 2.50 6.33
C HIS A 80 -6.61 2.49 6.48
N VAL A 81 -6.00 3.67 6.67
CA VAL A 81 -4.54 3.80 6.79
C VAL A 81 -3.93 2.92 7.89
N ASP A 82 -4.67 2.69 8.98
CA ASP A 82 -4.22 1.81 10.06
C ASP A 82 -4.08 0.35 9.62
N ASN A 83 -4.90 -0.13 8.70
CA ASN A 83 -4.78 -1.49 8.17
C ASN A 83 -3.48 -1.64 7.38
N VAL A 84 -3.14 -0.63 6.58
CA VAL A 84 -1.89 -0.59 5.82
C VAL A 84 -0.69 -0.55 6.77
N ALA A 85 -0.78 0.24 7.84
CA ALA A 85 0.27 0.31 8.87
C ALA A 85 0.44 -1.03 9.60
N ARG A 86 -0.65 -1.66 10.04
CA ARG A 86 -0.63 -2.98 10.68
C ARG A 86 -0.04 -4.04 9.75
N ALA A 87 -0.42 -4.04 8.48
CA ALA A 87 0.13 -4.95 7.48
C ALA A 87 1.64 -4.73 7.25
N ALA A 88 2.10 -3.48 7.25
CA ALA A 88 3.52 -3.16 7.12
C ALA A 88 4.32 -3.63 8.34
N VAL A 89 3.78 -3.47 9.56
CA VAL A 89 4.39 -3.98 10.79
C VAL A 89 4.46 -5.50 10.76
N ALA A 90 3.33 -6.17 10.49
CA ALA A 90 3.27 -7.64 10.37
C ALA A 90 4.27 -8.17 9.36
N ALA A 91 4.36 -7.54 8.18
CA ALA A 91 5.32 -7.88 7.15
C ALA A 91 6.79 -7.75 7.59
N ALA A 92 7.08 -6.81 8.49
CA ALA A 92 8.43 -6.58 9.00
C ALA A 92 8.79 -7.49 10.19
N THR A 93 7.80 -7.99 10.94
CA THR A 93 8.03 -8.69 12.21
C THR A 93 7.65 -10.16 12.22
N GLU A 94 6.76 -10.62 11.34
CA GLU A 94 6.33 -12.02 11.32
C GLU A 94 7.23 -12.88 10.42
N ASP A 95 7.65 -14.04 10.93
CA ASP A 95 8.46 -15.02 10.20
C ASP A 95 7.80 -15.51 8.90
N ALA A 96 6.48 -15.42 8.79
CA ALA A 96 5.71 -15.79 7.60
C ALA A 96 6.10 -14.98 6.34
N TYR A 97 6.74 -13.82 6.52
CA TYR A 97 7.24 -12.96 5.44
C TYR A 97 8.76 -13.07 5.23
N ALA A 98 9.47 -13.82 6.09
CA ALA A 98 10.90 -13.98 5.99
C ALA A 98 11.29 -14.85 4.78
N GLY A 99 12.35 -14.45 4.07
CA GLY A 99 12.94 -15.25 2.99
C GLY A 99 12.07 -15.45 1.73
N ALA A 100 10.91 -14.79 1.64
CA ALA A 100 10.00 -14.94 0.52
C ALA A 100 9.43 -13.60 0.05
N TYR A 101 9.01 -13.58 -1.21
CA TYR A 101 8.23 -12.49 -1.79
C TYR A 101 6.73 -12.70 -1.51
N ARG A 102 6.05 -11.67 -1.00
CA ARG A 102 4.60 -11.66 -0.74
C ARG A 102 3.98 -10.38 -1.28
N ALA A 103 2.89 -10.50 -2.05
CA ALA A 103 2.09 -9.36 -2.46
C ALA A 103 0.77 -9.37 -1.67
N LEU A 104 0.50 -8.31 -0.90
CA LEU A 104 -0.72 -8.15 -0.12
C LEU A 104 -1.72 -7.32 -0.92
N SER A 105 -2.84 -7.94 -1.28
CA SER A 105 -3.88 -7.30 -2.09
C SER A 105 -4.76 -6.33 -1.29
N ASN A 106 -5.51 -5.46 -1.96
CA ASN A 106 -6.48 -4.58 -1.32
C ASN A 106 -7.47 -5.34 -0.42
N ALA A 107 -8.01 -6.46 -0.91
CA ALA A 107 -8.94 -7.30 -0.17
C ALA A 107 -8.27 -7.88 1.09
N GLU A 108 -7.05 -8.39 0.96
CA GLU A 108 -6.30 -8.95 2.09
C GLU A 108 -5.99 -7.89 3.16
N LEU A 109 -5.69 -6.65 2.74
CA LEU A 109 -5.50 -5.53 3.67
C LEU A 109 -6.79 -5.17 4.44
N ILE A 110 -7.97 -5.39 3.85
CA ILE A 110 -9.26 -5.16 4.52
C ILE A 110 -9.61 -6.35 5.41
N GLU A 111 -9.56 -7.56 4.87
CA GLU A 111 -10.03 -8.78 5.56
C GLU A 111 -9.14 -9.14 6.73
N ARG A 112 -7.81 -9.05 6.56
CA ARG A 112 -6.86 -9.49 7.59
C ARG A 112 -6.52 -8.41 8.61
N PHE A 113 -6.57 -7.13 8.21
CA PHE A 113 -6.11 -6.02 9.04
C PHE A 113 -7.19 -4.97 9.33
N GLY A 114 -8.42 -5.19 8.88
CA GLY A 114 -9.53 -4.24 9.00
C GLY A 114 -10.37 -4.33 10.27
N ASP A 115 -9.93 -5.05 11.31
CA ASP A 115 -10.69 -5.12 12.55
C ASP A 115 -9.82 -5.08 13.81
N GLU A 116 -9.91 -3.97 14.53
CA GLU A 116 -9.65 -3.86 15.98
C GLU A 116 -10.19 -2.55 16.61
N SER A 117 -11.16 -1.86 15.97
CA SER A 117 -11.74 -0.60 16.48
C SER A 117 -13.22 -0.71 16.90
N SER A 118 -13.75 -1.94 17.07
CA SER A 118 -15.08 -2.19 17.68
C SER A 118 -15.01 -2.74 19.12
N ARG A 119 -13.96 -2.41 19.88
CA ARG A 119 -13.91 -2.65 21.34
C ARG A 119 -13.54 -1.39 22.09
#